data_AF-M2UVJ6-F1
#
_entry.id   AF-M2UVJ6-F1
#
_cell.length_a   1.000
_cell.length_b   1.000
_cell.length_c   1.000
_cell.angle_alpha   90.00
_cell.angle_beta   90.00
_cell.angle_gamma   90.00
#
_symmetry.space_group_name_H-M   'P 1'
#
loop_
_entity.id
_entity.type
_entity.pdbx_description
1 polymer ?
#
loop_
_entity_poly.entity_id
_entity_poly.type
_entity_poly.pdbx_seq_one_letter_code
_entity_poly.pdbx_strand_id
1 'polypeptide(L)' 'MVIQVIESRYTVEYDVLVDFLTSMFGASSYEIVVPDEGEKWKIKVPRELTRDELVDLQRKFRQALG' A
#
# COMPACT_ATOMS: atom_id res chain seq x y z
N MET A 1 5.81 9.20 -12.13
CA MET A 1 5.51 8.59 -10.82
C MET A 1 4.74 9.60 -9.98
N VAL A 2 3.72 9.14 -9.29
CA VAL A 2 2.83 9.93 -8.43
C VAL A 2 3.03 9.48 -6.99
N ILE A 3 3.06 10.45 -6.09
CA ILE A 3 3.11 10.19 -4.65
C ILE A 3 1.68 10.10 -4.15
N GLN A 4 1.33 9.00 -3.52
CA GLN A 4 0.02 8.77 -2.92
C GLN A 4 0.17 8.41 -1.45
N VAL A 5 -0.71 8.95 -0.62
CA VAL A 5 -0.79 8.60 0.80
C VAL A 5 -1.92 7.60 0.99
N ILE A 6 -1.62 6.48 1.62
CA ILE A 6 -2.57 5.46 2.02
C ILE A 6 -2.74 5.59 3.53
N GLU A 7 -3.93 6.00 3.95
CA GLU A 7 -4.31 5.96 5.35
C GLU A 7 -4.59 4.51 5.74
N SER A 8 -3.89 4.01 6.74
CA SER A 8 -4.23 2.72 7.32
C SER A 8 -4.94 2.92 8.65
N ARG A 9 -6.08 2.27 8.80
CA ARG A 9 -6.81 2.19 10.08
C ARG A 9 -6.26 1.08 11.00
N TYR A 10 -5.29 0.32 10.54
CA TYR A 10 -4.72 -0.84 11.25
C TYR A 10 -3.20 -0.90 11.08
N THR A 11 -2.49 -1.60 11.96
CA THR A 11 -1.06 -1.90 11.77
C THR A 11 -0.90 -2.60 10.43
N VAL A 12 -0.21 -1.95 9.50
CA VAL A 12 0.03 -2.50 8.18
C VAL A 12 1.24 -3.39 8.24
N GLU A 13 1.08 -4.64 7.83
CA GLU A 13 2.21 -5.48 7.50
C GLU A 13 2.81 -4.99 6.18
N TYR A 14 4.08 -4.56 6.24
CA TYR A 14 4.85 -4.08 5.10
C TYR A 14 4.80 -5.06 3.92
N ASP A 15 4.88 -6.36 4.21
CA ASP A 15 4.89 -7.43 3.22
C ASP A 15 3.59 -7.46 2.41
N VAL A 16 2.43 -7.22 3.04
CA VAL A 16 1.14 -7.19 2.33
C VAL A 16 1.07 -6.02 1.34
N LEU A 17 1.62 -4.87 1.73
CA LEU A 17 1.69 -3.69 0.86
C LEU A 17 2.65 -3.93 -0.31
N VAL A 18 3.82 -4.52 -0.04
CA VAL A 18 4.82 -4.90 -1.06
C VAL A 18 4.23 -5.89 -2.05
N ASP A 19 3.59 -6.96 -1.59
CA ASP A 19 2.99 -7.98 -2.44
C ASP A 19 1.89 -7.38 -3.33
N PHE A 20 1.05 -6.51 -2.77
CA PHE A 20 0.00 -5.85 -3.52
C PHE A 20 0.56 -4.94 -4.61
N LEU A 21 1.52 -4.07 -4.29
CA LEU A 21 2.13 -3.15 -5.25
C LEU A 21 2.94 -3.90 -6.31
N THR A 22 3.64 -4.97 -5.92
CA THR A 22 4.38 -5.84 -6.85
C THR A 22 3.43 -6.53 -7.83
N SER A 23 2.28 -7.03 -7.36
CA SER A 23 1.28 -7.67 -8.20
C SER A 23 0.66 -6.71 -9.24
N MET A 24 0.57 -5.41 -8.95
CA MET A 24 -0.03 -4.44 -9.88
C MET A 24 0.98 -3.78 -10.81
N PHE A 25 2.14 -3.38 -10.29
CA PHE A 25 3.09 -2.53 -11.00
C PHE A 25 4.42 -3.23 -11.32
N GLY A 26 4.68 -4.40 -10.72
CA GLY A 26 5.99 -5.04 -10.74
C GLY A 26 6.95 -4.42 -9.71
N ALA A 27 7.94 -5.21 -9.29
CA ALA A 27 8.84 -4.88 -8.17
C ALA A 27 9.73 -3.64 -8.38
N SER A 28 9.96 -3.22 -9.62
CA SER A 28 10.84 -2.08 -9.97
C SER A 28 10.09 -0.77 -10.20
N SER A 29 8.77 -0.75 -10.01
CA SER A 29 7.91 0.35 -10.45
C SER A 29 7.38 1.23 -9.32
N TYR A 30 7.70 0.92 -8.06
CA TYR A 30 7.22 1.67 -6.90
C TYR A 30 8.27 1.85 -5.82
N GLU A 31 8.10 2.87 -4.98
CA GLU A 31 8.88 3.11 -3.77
C GLU A 31 7.91 3.24 -2.59
N ILE A 32 8.25 2.64 -1.44
CA ILE A 32 7.47 2.74 -0.20
C ILE A 32 8.29 3.54 0.81
N VAL A 33 7.69 4.57 1.37
CA VAL A 33 8.23 5.30 2.52
C VAL A 33 7.51 4.78 3.76
N VAL A 34 8.25 4.04 4.59
CA VAL A 34 7.74 3.49 5.86
C VAL A 34 7.54 4.66 6.84
N PRO A 35 6.34 4.84 7.42
CA PRO A 35 6.11 5.87 8.42
C PRO A 35 6.72 5.51 9.78
N ASP A 36 7.22 6.51 10.51
CA ASP A 36 7.73 6.35 11.88
C ASP A 36 6.64 5.93 12.88
N GLU A 37 5.38 6.30 12.62
CA GLU A 37 4.23 6.08 13.52
C GLU A 37 3.15 5.14 12.93
N GLY A 38 3.40 4.45 11.81
CA GLY A 38 2.54 3.35 11.31
C GLY A 38 1.19 3.72 10.69
N GLU A 39 0.67 4.94 10.89
CA GLU A 39 -0.70 5.31 10.49
C GLU A 39 -0.85 5.69 9.00
N LYS A 40 0.21 6.17 8.35
CA LYS A 40 0.14 6.72 6.98
C LYS A 40 1.28 6.21 6.11
N TRP A 41 0.96 5.42 5.10
CA TRP A 41 1.94 4.93 4.14
C TRP A 41 2.05 5.91 2.99
N LYS A 42 3.27 6.37 2.72
CA LYS A 42 3.52 7.20 1.54
C LYS A 42 4.18 6.33 0.49
N ILE A 43 3.47 6.13 -0.61
CA ILE A 43 3.95 5.32 -1.74
C ILE A 43 4.18 6.22 -2.93
N LYS A 44 5.16 5.84 -3.76
CA LYS A 44 5.42 6.47 -5.06
C LYS A 44 5.22 5.40 -6.12
N VAL A 45 4.23 5.59 -6.97
CA VAL A 45 3.74 4.58 -7.93
C VAL A 45 3.65 5.16 -9.34
N PRO A 46 3.54 4.34 -10.40
CA PRO A 46 3.47 4.85 -11.78
C PRO A 46 2.20 5.68 -12.04
N ARG A 47 1.09 5.29 -11.41
CA ARG A 47 -0.22 5.98 -11.40
C ARG A 47 -0.86 5.85 -10.02
N GLU A 48 -1.82 6.72 -9.72
CA GLU A 48 -2.63 6.59 -8.51
C GLU A 48 -3.41 5.27 -8.50
N LEU A 49 -3.55 4.70 -7.30
CA LEU A 49 -4.48 3.63 -7.00
C LEU A 49 -5.90 4.17 -7.09
N THR A 50 -6.73 3.44 -7.82
CA THR A 50 -8.17 3.66 -7.89
C THR A 50 -8.84 3.36 -6.56
N ARG A 51 -10.09 3.81 -6.40
CA ARG A 51 -10.87 3.53 -5.19
C ARG A 51 -11.06 2.03 -4.95
N ASP A 52 -11.28 1.25 -6.00
CA ASP A 52 -11.49 -0.19 -5.89
C ASP A 52 -10.20 -0.91 -5.47
N GLU A 53 -9.06 -0.52 -6.02
CA GLU A 53 -7.74 -1.03 -5.62
C GLU A 53 -7.43 -0.70 -4.16
N LEU A 54 -7.77 0.51 -3.69
CA LEU A 54 -7.63 0.87 -2.28
C LEU A 54 -8.53 0.02 -1.38
N VAL A 55 -9.76 -0.28 -1.81
CA VAL A 55 -10.67 -1.17 -1.06
C VAL A 55 -10.12 -2.59 -0.97
N ASP A 56 -9.57 -3.12 -2.07
CA ASP A 56 -8.98 -4.45 -2.08
C ASP A 56 -7.70 -4.53 -1.24
N LEU A 57 -6.87 -3.48 -1.23
CA LEU A 57 -5.73 -3.37 -0.33
C LEU A 57 -6.18 -3.41 1.15
N GLN A 58 -7.21 -2.64 1.51
CA GLN A 58 -7.76 -2.62 2.87
C GLN A 58 -8.32 -4.00 3.28
N ARG A 59 -8.92 -4.74 2.34
CA ARG A 59 -9.37 -6.12 2.57
C ARG A 59 -8.20 -7.05 2.86
N LYS A 60 -7.11 -6.96 2.09
CA LYS A 60 -5.89 -7.74 2.30
C LYS A 60 -5.25 -7.45 3.67
N PHE A 61 -5.17 -6.18 4.07
CA PHE A 61 -4.70 -5.81 5.40
C PHE A 61 -5.54 -6.44 6.51
N ARG A 62 -6.88 -6.41 6.37
CA ARG A 62 -7.77 -7.04 7.35
C ARG A 62 -7.60 -8.56 7.41
N GLN A 63 -7.31 -9.21 6.29
CA GLN A 63 -7.08 -10.67 6.23
C GLN A 63 -5.75 -11.06 6.89
N ALA A 64 -4.70 -10.23 6.79
CA ALA A 64 -3.41 -10.51 7.41
C ALA A 64 -3.42 -10.41 8.94
N LEU A 65 -4.34 -9.62 9.50
CA LEU A 65 -4.49 -9.45 10.95
C LEU A 65 -5.22 -10.61 11.67
N GLY A 66 -5.65 -11.65 10.95
CA GLY A 66 -6.56 -12.70 11.44
C GLY A 66 -6.14 -14.11 11.10
#